data_AF-A0A354GTQ8-F1
#
_entry.id   AF-A0A354GTQ8-F1
#
_cell.length_a   1.000
_cell.length_b   1.000
_cell.length_c   1.000
_cell.angle_alpha   90.00
_cell.angle_beta   90.00
_cell.angle_gamma   90.00
#
_symmetry.space_group_name_H-M   'P 1'
#
loop_
_entity.id
_entity.type
_entity.pdbx_description
1 polymer ?
#
loop_
_entity_poly.entity_id
_entity_poly.type
_entity_poly.pdbx_seq_one_letter_code
_entity_poly.pdbx_strand_id
1 'polypeptide(L)'
;MKDKPPSDRRTFANEWDEIGYLHDKLLYWLYQRADPRKASLYAPRLERLLLTAASDHDAILGEECWSLVHEAKGELESAIESRENEVRLIRRLYEFSRGAPYEAIAIKDYGYDDLSDRLDLLAILYHDNGDLDKAVATLQESKKLCREHGIEFDADDMLQDYMKEKRNPQQAAAS
;
A
#
# COMPACT_ATOMS: atom_id res chain seq x y z
N MET A 1 -9.41 -5.19 15.29
CA MET A 1 -7.94 -5.10 15.12
C MET A 1 -7.24 -5.96 16.17
N LYS A 2 -6.10 -6.59 15.84
CA LYS A 2 -5.36 -7.46 16.77
C LYS A 2 -4.44 -6.63 17.66
N ASP A 3 -4.67 -6.59 18.97
CA ASP A 3 -3.85 -5.78 19.91
C ASP A 3 -2.36 -6.17 19.99
N LYS A 4 -2.02 -7.36 19.50
CA LYS A 4 -0.69 -7.97 19.67
C LYS A 4 0.04 -8.03 18.34
N PRO A 5 1.37 -7.81 18.35
CA PRO A 5 2.19 -7.99 17.16
C PRO A 5 2.12 -9.44 16.68
N PRO A 6 2.40 -9.70 15.38
CA PRO A 6 2.61 -11.06 14.88
C PRO A 6 3.59 -11.82 15.78
N SER A 7 3.32 -13.10 16.07
CA SER A 7 4.18 -13.90 16.94
C SER A 7 5.58 -14.05 16.36
N ASP A 8 6.62 -13.97 17.19
CA ASP A 8 7.98 -14.13 16.72
C ASP A 8 8.23 -15.55 16.18
N ARG A 9 8.65 -15.63 14.92
CA ARG A 9 8.98 -16.87 14.21
C ARG A 9 10.45 -16.86 13.80
N ARG A 10 11.10 -18.02 13.88
CA ARG A 10 12.52 -18.21 13.51
C ARG A 10 12.74 -19.23 12.40
N THR A 11 11.70 -19.97 12.03
CA THR A 11 11.73 -21.03 11.02
C THR A 11 10.61 -20.80 10.01
N PHE A 12 10.95 -20.90 8.73
CA PHE A 12 10.06 -20.63 7.61
C PHE A 12 10.13 -21.77 6.60
N ALA A 13 9.02 -22.06 5.95
CA ALA A 13 8.92 -23.15 4.98
C ALA A 13 9.67 -22.84 3.67
N ASN A 14 9.68 -21.56 3.27
CA ASN A 14 10.38 -21.02 2.11
C ASN A 14 10.53 -19.50 2.24
N GLU A 15 11.13 -18.85 1.24
CA GLU A 15 11.35 -17.40 1.21
C GLU A 15 10.05 -16.61 1.28
N TRP A 16 8.98 -17.05 0.60
CA TRP A 16 7.69 -16.37 0.59
C TRP A 16 6.94 -16.45 1.93
N ASP A 17 7.09 -17.54 2.68
CA ASP A 17 6.59 -17.64 4.07
C ASP A 17 7.35 -16.67 5.00
N GLU A 18 8.65 -16.47 4.78
CA GLU A 18 9.42 -15.47 5.52
C GLU A 18 9.06 -14.04 5.11
N ILE A 19 8.87 -13.78 3.81
CA ILE A 19 8.39 -12.49 3.28
C ILE A 19 7.04 -12.16 3.92
N GLY A 20 6.07 -13.08 3.90
CA GLY A 20 4.75 -12.87 4.52
C GLY A 20 4.85 -12.55 6.02
N TYR A 21 5.73 -13.23 6.75
CA TYR A 21 5.98 -12.92 8.16
C TYR A 21 6.54 -11.50 8.37
N LEU A 22 7.50 -11.07 7.55
CA LEU A 22 8.11 -9.75 7.68
C LEU A 22 7.19 -8.64 7.19
N HIS A 23 6.41 -8.89 6.13
CA HIS A 23 5.30 -8.07 5.68
C HIS A 23 4.35 -7.76 6.84
N ASP A 24 3.84 -8.78 7.52
CA ASP A 24 2.92 -8.61 8.65
C ASP A 24 3.54 -7.80 9.80
N LYS A 25 4.85 -7.96 10.05
CA LYS A 25 5.58 -7.18 11.05
C LYS A 25 5.66 -5.70 10.65
N LEU A 26 6.00 -5.41 9.40
CA LEU A 26 6.10 -4.04 8.87
C LEU A 26 4.74 -3.35 8.89
N LEU A 27 3.70 -4.00 8.36
CA LEU A 27 2.33 -3.48 8.35
C LEU A 27 1.84 -3.12 9.76
N TYR A 28 2.07 -4.01 10.74
CA TYR A 28 1.69 -3.79 12.13
C TYR A 28 2.44 -2.59 12.75
N TRP A 29 3.74 -2.47 12.52
CA TRP A 29 4.52 -1.41 13.15
C TRP A 29 4.36 -0.06 12.45
N LEU A 30 4.27 -0.01 11.12
CA LEU A 30 4.05 1.22 10.36
C LEU A 30 2.64 1.76 10.59
N TYR A 31 1.60 1.00 10.24
CA TYR A 31 0.25 1.55 10.21
C TYR A 31 -0.49 1.37 11.52
N GLN A 32 -0.47 0.16 12.10
CA GLN A 32 -1.27 -0.08 13.30
C GLN A 32 -0.68 0.57 14.56
N ARG A 33 0.65 0.71 14.65
CA ARG A 33 1.33 1.28 15.81
C ARG A 33 1.97 2.64 15.57
N ALA A 34 2.04 3.11 14.31
CA ALA A 34 2.72 4.37 13.96
C ALA A 34 4.15 4.46 14.55
N ASP A 35 4.88 3.35 14.53
CA ASP A 35 6.24 3.21 15.09
C ASP A 35 7.25 2.83 13.98
N PRO A 36 7.65 3.81 13.14
CA PRO A 36 8.58 3.57 12.04
C PRO A 36 9.96 3.09 12.52
N ARG A 37 10.33 3.41 13.78
CA ARG A 37 11.59 2.95 14.38
C ARG A 37 11.60 1.45 14.60
N LYS A 38 10.46 0.84 14.94
CA LYS A 38 10.36 -0.62 15.04
C LYS A 38 10.18 -1.28 13.68
N ALA A 39 9.44 -0.65 12.78
CA ALA A 39 9.30 -1.11 11.40
C ALA A 39 10.66 -1.29 10.71
N SER A 40 11.55 -0.30 10.85
CA SER A 40 12.88 -0.29 10.23
C SER A 40 13.80 -1.44 10.71
N LEU A 41 13.50 -2.09 11.84
CA LEU A 41 14.24 -3.28 12.28
C LEU A 41 13.98 -4.50 11.39
N TYR A 42 12.85 -4.54 10.69
CA TYR A 42 12.45 -5.65 9.82
C TYR A 42 12.77 -5.39 8.35
N ALA A 43 12.83 -4.11 7.93
CA ALA A 43 13.02 -3.72 6.54
C ALA A 43 14.29 -4.31 5.87
N PRO A 44 15.50 -4.28 6.47
CA PRO A 44 16.70 -4.83 5.83
C PRO A 44 16.61 -6.33 5.56
N ARG A 45 15.90 -7.06 6.42
CA ARG A 45 15.72 -8.50 6.26
C ARG A 45 14.75 -8.80 5.13
N LEU A 46 13.66 -8.04 5.03
CA LEU A 46 12.68 -8.18 3.96
C LEU A 46 13.29 -7.80 2.61
N GLU A 47 13.97 -6.67 2.54
CA GLU A 47 14.67 -6.20 1.34
C GLU A 47 15.59 -7.27 0.74
N ARG A 48 16.41 -7.93 1.57
CA ARG A 48 17.31 -8.99 1.09
C ARG A 48 16.55 -10.17 0.46
N LEU A 49 15.39 -10.53 1.00
CA LEU A 49 14.55 -11.58 0.42
C LEU A 49 13.94 -11.11 -0.89
N LEU A 50 13.46 -9.86 -0.96
CA LEU A 50 12.88 -9.29 -2.18
C LEU A 50 13.89 -9.19 -3.33
N LEU A 51 15.14 -8.82 -3.05
CA LEU A 51 16.22 -8.84 -4.05
C LEU A 51 16.42 -10.23 -4.70
N THR A 52 16.05 -11.30 -4.00
CA THR A 52 16.17 -12.67 -4.49
C THR A 52 14.87 -13.15 -5.14
N ALA A 53 13.74 -12.93 -4.49
CA ALA A 53 12.45 -13.53 -4.83
C ALA A 53 11.53 -12.65 -5.69
N ALA A 54 11.77 -11.33 -5.74
CA ALA A 54 10.89 -10.33 -6.35
C ALA A 54 11.67 -9.13 -6.91
N SER A 55 12.83 -9.37 -7.53
CA SER A 55 13.66 -8.33 -8.15
C SER A 55 13.21 -7.93 -9.56
N ASP A 56 12.29 -8.69 -10.14
CA ASP A 56 11.71 -8.45 -11.46
C ASP A 56 10.49 -7.52 -11.43
N HIS A 57 10.01 -7.14 -10.24
CA HIS A 57 8.88 -6.20 -10.08
C HIS A 57 7.59 -6.67 -10.78
N ASP A 58 7.37 -7.99 -10.84
CA ASP A 58 6.23 -8.62 -11.53
C ASP A 58 5.18 -9.23 -10.56
N ALA A 59 5.43 -9.20 -9.25
CA ALA A 59 4.53 -9.74 -8.22
C ALA A 59 3.87 -8.63 -7.39
N ILE A 60 2.54 -8.65 -7.28
CA ILE A 60 1.76 -7.65 -6.50
C ILE A 60 2.24 -7.58 -5.04
N LEU A 61 2.31 -8.71 -4.34
CA LEU A 61 2.83 -8.77 -2.98
C LEU A 61 4.30 -8.32 -2.88
N GLY A 62 5.08 -8.55 -3.94
CA GLY A 62 6.47 -8.08 -4.01
C GLY A 62 6.54 -6.55 -3.97
N GLU A 63 5.71 -5.88 -4.76
CA GLU A 63 5.61 -4.41 -4.78
C GLU A 63 5.09 -3.84 -3.46
N GLU A 64 4.07 -4.46 -2.87
CA GLU A 64 3.60 -4.09 -1.54
C GLU A 64 4.74 -4.13 -0.52
N CYS A 65 5.52 -5.22 -0.52
CA CYS A 65 6.65 -5.40 0.37
C CYS A 65 7.77 -4.39 0.09
N TRP A 66 8.08 -4.10 -1.17
CA TRP A 66 9.06 -3.07 -1.53
C TRP A 66 8.64 -1.69 -1.03
N SER A 67 7.36 -1.33 -1.20
CA SER A 67 6.84 -0.08 -0.70
C SER A 67 7.00 0.04 0.82
N LEU A 68 6.59 -0.98 1.58
CA LEU A 68 6.74 -0.99 3.05
C LEU A 68 8.21 -0.87 3.50
N VAL A 69 9.14 -1.48 2.76
CA VAL A 69 10.59 -1.34 3.03
C VAL A 69 11.03 0.11 2.83
N HIS A 70 10.65 0.73 1.71
CA HIS A 70 11.00 2.12 1.40
C HIS A 70 10.35 3.09 2.39
N GLU A 71 9.08 2.90 2.76
CA GLU A 71 8.39 3.67 3.80
C GLU A 71 9.13 3.59 5.14
N ALA A 72 9.52 2.38 5.57
CA ALA A 72 10.26 2.20 6.82
C ALA A 72 11.65 2.85 6.83
N LYS A 73 12.22 3.12 5.65
CA LYS A 73 13.49 3.84 5.46
C LYS A 73 13.31 5.35 5.27
N GLY A 74 12.08 5.81 5.05
CA GLY A 74 11.78 7.21 4.69
C GLY A 74 12.09 7.55 3.22
N GLU A 75 12.16 6.55 2.35
CA GLU A 75 12.46 6.68 0.92
C GLU A 75 11.15 6.84 0.14
N LEU A 76 10.47 7.99 0.32
CA LEU A 76 9.10 8.19 -0.18
C LEU A 76 8.96 8.03 -1.70
N GLU A 77 9.92 8.53 -2.49
CA GLU A 77 9.88 8.38 -3.95
C GLU A 77 9.87 6.90 -4.38
N SER A 78 10.74 6.09 -3.79
CA SER A 78 10.79 4.64 -4.06
C SER A 78 9.56 3.92 -3.52
N ALA A 79 8.99 4.38 -2.41
CA ALA A 79 7.75 3.82 -1.87
C ALA A 79 6.57 4.06 -2.82
N ILE A 80 6.48 5.28 -3.39
CA ILE A 80 5.50 5.67 -4.40
C ILE A 80 5.64 4.81 -5.65
N GLU A 81 6.86 4.67 -6.19
CA GLU A 81 7.10 3.85 -7.39
C GLU A 81 6.61 2.42 -7.21
N SER A 82 6.91 1.81 -6.05
CA SER A 82 6.41 0.47 -5.73
C SER A 82 4.88 0.42 -5.62
N ARG A 83 4.22 1.40 -4.98
CA ARG A 83 2.73 1.43 -4.93
C ARG A 83 2.11 1.65 -6.30
N GLU A 84 2.69 2.49 -7.14
CA GLU A 84 2.22 2.69 -8.52
C GLU A 84 2.29 1.37 -9.31
N ASN A 85 3.39 0.62 -9.16
CA ASN A 85 3.54 -0.69 -9.77
C ASN A 85 2.56 -1.73 -9.20
N GLU A 86 2.34 -1.74 -7.89
CA GLU A 86 1.34 -2.59 -7.23
C GLU A 86 -0.06 -2.36 -7.83
N VAL A 87 -0.51 -1.10 -7.87
CA VAL A 87 -1.81 -0.69 -8.45
C VAL A 87 -1.89 -1.09 -9.92
N ARG A 88 -0.82 -0.90 -10.70
CA ARG A 88 -0.74 -1.31 -12.10
C ARG A 88 -0.91 -2.83 -12.26
N LEU A 89 -0.25 -3.62 -11.42
CA LEU A 89 -0.32 -5.08 -11.47
C LEU A 89 -1.72 -5.60 -11.07
N ILE A 90 -2.38 -4.99 -10.08
CA ILE A 90 -3.77 -5.31 -9.71
C ILE A 90 -4.73 -5.02 -10.87
N ARG A 91 -4.60 -3.85 -11.52
CA ARG A 91 -5.42 -3.52 -12.70
C ARG A 91 -5.19 -4.51 -13.85
N ARG A 92 -3.93 -4.88 -14.10
CA ARG A 92 -3.56 -5.89 -15.09
C ARG A 92 -4.18 -7.25 -14.77
N LEU A 93 -4.21 -7.64 -13.48
CA LEU A 93 -4.89 -8.85 -13.04
C LEU A 93 -6.39 -8.81 -13.35
N TYR A 94 -7.07 -7.68 -13.15
CA TYR A 94 -8.48 -7.53 -13.53
C TYR A 94 -8.70 -7.65 -15.03
N GLU A 95 -7.86 -7.01 -15.83
CA GLU A 95 -7.95 -7.10 -17.29
C GLU A 95 -7.81 -8.53 -17.79
N PHE A 96 -6.88 -9.31 -17.24
CA PHE A 96 -6.67 -10.71 -17.64
C PHE A 96 -7.73 -11.67 -17.11
N SER A 97 -8.26 -11.42 -15.92
CA SER A 97 -9.19 -12.32 -15.27
C SER A 97 -10.65 -12.08 -15.67
N ARG A 98 -10.98 -10.89 -16.20
CA ARG A 98 -12.35 -10.50 -16.55
C ARG A 98 -13.03 -11.49 -17.48
N GLY A 99 -14.17 -12.01 -17.04
CA GLY A 99 -14.99 -12.97 -17.78
C GLY A 99 -14.43 -14.39 -17.80
N ALA A 100 -13.28 -14.64 -17.16
CA ALA A 100 -12.73 -15.98 -17.02
C ALA A 100 -13.49 -16.76 -15.93
N PRO A 101 -13.61 -18.11 -16.04
CA PRO A 101 -14.25 -18.92 -15.01
C PRO A 101 -13.59 -18.82 -13.62
N TYR A 102 -12.34 -18.38 -13.57
CA TYR A 102 -11.54 -18.24 -12.36
C TYR A 102 -11.43 -16.79 -11.86
N GLU A 103 -12.17 -15.83 -12.45
CA GLU A 103 -12.10 -14.40 -12.10
C GLU A 103 -12.16 -14.16 -10.60
N ALA A 104 -13.22 -14.65 -9.95
CA ALA A 104 -13.44 -14.50 -8.51
C ALA A 104 -12.33 -15.10 -7.65
N ILE A 105 -11.64 -16.14 -8.13
CA ILE A 105 -10.52 -16.76 -7.42
C ILE A 105 -9.25 -15.94 -7.61
N ALA A 106 -9.02 -15.45 -8.84
CA ALA A 106 -7.84 -14.67 -9.18
C ALA A 106 -7.79 -13.34 -8.41
N ILE A 107 -8.93 -12.68 -8.24
CA ILE A 107 -9.01 -11.37 -7.57
C ILE A 107 -9.36 -11.45 -6.08
N LYS A 108 -9.41 -12.66 -5.50
CA LYS A 108 -9.95 -12.87 -4.14
C LYS A 108 -9.27 -12.00 -3.07
N ASP A 109 -7.95 -11.89 -3.15
CA ASP A 109 -7.13 -11.12 -2.20
C ASP A 109 -6.70 -9.75 -2.80
N TYR A 110 -7.34 -9.36 -3.91
CA TYR A 110 -7.12 -8.13 -4.64
C TYR A 110 -8.46 -7.60 -5.16
N GLY A 111 -9.50 -7.61 -4.32
CA GLY A 111 -10.83 -7.09 -4.66
C GLY A 111 -10.81 -5.59 -4.94
N TYR A 112 -11.95 -5.04 -5.36
CA TYR A 112 -12.07 -3.61 -5.63
C TYR A 112 -11.95 -2.76 -4.34
N ASP A 113 -12.30 -3.35 -3.20
CA ASP A 113 -12.03 -2.83 -1.86
C ASP A 113 -10.51 -2.81 -1.58
N ASP A 114 -9.81 -3.91 -1.86
CA ASP A 114 -8.34 -3.94 -1.70
C ASP A 114 -7.66 -2.89 -2.61
N LEU A 115 -8.11 -2.73 -3.86
CA LEU A 115 -7.58 -1.71 -4.76
C LEU A 115 -7.88 -0.29 -4.28
N SER A 116 -9.05 -0.06 -3.67
CA SER A 116 -9.38 1.22 -3.03
C SER A 116 -8.38 1.53 -1.92
N ASP A 117 -8.11 0.56 -1.02
CA ASP A 117 -7.15 0.72 0.07
C ASP A 117 -5.74 1.04 -0.47
N ARG A 118 -5.32 0.40 -1.57
CA ARG A 118 -4.01 0.69 -2.21
C ARG A 118 -3.96 2.10 -2.81
N LEU A 119 -5.05 2.60 -3.37
CA LEU A 119 -5.13 3.97 -3.87
C LEU A 119 -5.08 4.98 -2.72
N ASP A 120 -5.74 4.70 -1.60
CA ASP A 120 -5.74 5.57 -0.43
C ASP A 120 -4.32 5.64 0.18
N LEU A 121 -3.61 4.52 0.30
CA LEU A 121 -2.20 4.49 0.72
C LEU A 121 -1.29 5.27 -0.24
N LEU A 122 -1.46 5.10 -1.55
CA LEU A 122 -0.71 5.85 -2.55
C LEU A 122 -0.98 7.37 -2.44
N ALA A 123 -2.21 7.77 -2.15
CA ALA A 123 -2.55 9.17 -1.94
C ALA A 123 -1.86 9.76 -0.70
N ILE A 124 -1.78 9.00 0.40
CA ILE A 124 -1.01 9.39 1.59
C ILE A 124 0.46 9.61 1.22
N LEU A 125 1.07 8.68 0.47
CA LEU A 125 2.48 8.82 0.07
C LEU A 125 2.70 10.04 -0.83
N TYR A 126 1.81 10.31 -1.79
CA TYR A 126 1.90 11.54 -2.57
C TYR A 126 1.79 12.80 -1.70
N HIS A 127 0.89 12.81 -0.72
CA HIS A 127 0.73 13.91 0.22
C HIS A 127 2.00 14.12 1.06
N ASP A 128 2.52 13.05 1.67
CA ASP A 128 3.75 13.08 2.47
C ASP A 128 4.97 13.51 1.65
N ASN A 129 5.00 13.20 0.35
CA ASN A 129 6.03 13.64 -0.59
C ASN A 129 5.78 15.07 -1.15
N GLY A 130 4.73 15.75 -0.71
CA GLY A 130 4.40 17.14 -1.09
C GLY A 130 3.65 17.28 -2.43
N ASP A 131 3.24 16.18 -3.06
CA ASP A 131 2.45 16.18 -4.30
C ASP A 131 0.94 16.11 -4.02
N LEU A 132 0.43 17.19 -3.41
CA LEU A 132 -0.97 17.31 -3.03
C LEU A 132 -1.95 17.18 -4.21
N ASP A 133 -1.51 17.57 -5.41
CA ASP A 133 -2.33 17.45 -6.62
C ASP A 133 -2.56 15.99 -6.98
N LYS A 134 -1.52 15.16 -6.98
CA LYS A 134 -1.67 13.72 -7.18
C LYS A 134 -2.43 13.06 -6.04
N ALA A 135 -2.17 13.43 -4.78
CA ALA A 135 -2.89 12.88 -3.63
C ALA A 135 -4.42 13.03 -3.79
N VAL A 136 -4.89 14.24 -4.11
CA VAL A 136 -6.32 14.51 -4.36
C VAL A 136 -6.84 13.73 -5.57
N ALA A 137 -6.08 13.67 -6.66
CA ALA A 137 -6.49 12.95 -7.86
C ALA A 137 -6.65 11.45 -7.60
N THR A 138 -5.73 10.84 -6.86
CA THR A 138 -5.75 9.42 -6.49
C THR A 138 -6.95 9.10 -5.59
N LEU A 139 -7.26 9.93 -4.58
CA LEU A 139 -8.45 9.74 -3.74
C LEU A 139 -9.77 9.91 -4.52
N GLN A 140 -9.80 10.81 -5.51
CA GLN A 140 -10.96 10.92 -6.40
C GLN A 140 -11.14 9.67 -7.27
N GLU A 141 -10.04 9.06 -7.72
CA GLU A 141 -10.07 7.79 -8.43
C GLU A 141 -10.58 6.66 -7.52
N SER A 142 -10.05 6.56 -6.29
CA SER A 142 -10.50 5.63 -5.24
C SER A 142 -12.01 5.75 -4.99
N LYS A 143 -12.50 6.96 -4.72
CA LYS A 143 -13.94 7.24 -4.53
C LYS A 143 -14.79 6.83 -5.73
N LYS A 144 -14.29 7.06 -6.95
CA LYS A 144 -15.00 6.67 -8.18
C LYS A 144 -15.09 5.14 -8.28
N LEU A 145 -13.99 4.43 -7.99
CA LEU A 145 -13.94 2.97 -7.97
C LEU A 145 -14.97 2.39 -7.00
N CYS A 146 -14.98 2.86 -5.74
CA CYS A 146 -15.95 2.44 -4.73
C CYS A 146 -17.39 2.63 -5.21
N ARG A 147 -17.71 3.80 -5.76
CA ARG A 147 -19.05 4.10 -6.30
C ARG A 147 -19.44 3.17 -7.44
N GLU A 148 -18.52 2.84 -8.35
CA GLU A 148 -18.79 2.00 -9.52
C GLU A 148 -19.02 0.53 -9.14
N HIS A 149 -18.46 0.09 -8.03
CA HIS A 149 -18.54 -1.30 -7.55
C HIS A 149 -19.44 -1.48 -6.32
N GLY A 150 -20.11 -0.42 -5.85
CA GLY A 150 -21.04 -0.47 -4.71
C GLY A 150 -20.35 -0.69 -3.36
N ILE A 151 -19.12 -0.23 -3.23
CA ILE A 151 -18.28 -0.33 -2.02
C ILE A 151 -18.34 1.00 -1.28
N GLU A 152 -18.23 0.96 0.05
CA GLU A 152 -18.12 2.16 0.88
C GLU A 152 -16.77 2.85 0.62
N PHE A 153 -16.75 4.18 0.64
CA PHE A 153 -15.52 4.95 0.50
C PHE A 153 -15.17 5.58 1.85
N ASP A 154 -14.23 4.97 2.56
CA ASP A 154 -13.90 5.32 3.95
C ASP A 154 -12.93 6.51 4.07
N ALA A 155 -12.27 6.90 2.97
CA ALA A 155 -11.32 8.02 2.92
C ALA A 155 -11.98 9.38 2.55
N ASP A 156 -13.29 9.56 2.77
CA ASP A 156 -13.97 10.83 2.44
C ASP A 156 -13.43 12.00 3.25
N ASP A 157 -13.20 11.81 4.55
CA ASP A 157 -12.63 12.83 5.43
C ASP A 157 -11.24 13.27 4.95
N MET A 158 -10.38 12.31 4.59
CA MET A 158 -9.04 12.57 4.04
C MET A 158 -9.11 13.36 2.73
N LEU A 159 -10.02 12.99 1.82
CA LEU A 159 -10.23 13.72 0.57
C LEU A 159 -10.69 15.16 0.82
N GLN A 160 -11.61 15.38 1.76
CA GLN A 160 -12.04 16.74 2.12
C GLN A 160 -10.89 17.57 2.69
N ASP A 161 -10.07 16.98 3.55
CA ASP A 161 -8.92 17.65 4.16
C ASP A 161 -7.89 18.05 3.11
N TYR A 162 -7.51 17.15 2.21
CA TYR A 162 -6.56 17.47 1.14
C TYR A 162 -7.11 18.52 0.16
N MET A 163 -8.40 18.46 -0.17
CA MET A 163 -9.05 19.48 -1.00
C MET A 163 -9.09 20.85 -0.31
N LYS A 164 -9.25 20.89 1.01
CA LYS A 164 -9.23 22.13 1.80
C LYS A 164 -7.82 22.70 1.87
N GLU A 165 -6.80 21.86 2.10
CA GLU A 165 -5.39 22.23 2.07
C GLU A 165 -5.02 22.86 0.73
N LYS A 166 -5.42 22.21 -0.38
CA LYS A 166 -5.17 22.69 -1.74
C LYS A 166 -5.80 24.06 -2.03
N ARG A 167 -6.95 24.37 -1.40
CA ARG A 167 -7.61 25.68 -1.51
C ARG A 167 -6.93 26.75 -0.67
N ASN A 168 -6.30 26.38 0.45
CA ASN A 168 -5.71 27.29 1.43
C ASN A 168 -4.25 26.93 1.78
N PRO A 169 -3.30 27.04 0.83
CA PRO A 169 -1.90 26.65 1.05
C PRO A 169 -1.20 27.46 2.15
N GLN A 170 -1.73 28.64 2.52
CA GLN A 170 -1.17 29.50 3.57
C GLN A 170 -1.41 29.01 5.01
N GLN A 171 -2.32 28.05 5.24
CA GLN A 171 -2.55 27.45 6.58
C GLN A 171 -1.70 26.19 6.83
N ALA A 172 -1.22 25.52 5.78
CA ALA A 172 -0.44 24.29 5.89
C ALA A 172 1.01 24.53 6.36
N ALA A 173 1.62 25.66 5.99
CA ALA A 173 3.01 25.99 6.34
C ALA A 173 3.24 26.43 7.81
N ALA A 174 2.20 26.37 8.65
CA ALA A 174 2.22 26.88 10.02
C ALA A 174 1.93 25.82 11.11
N SER A 175 1.80 24.54 10.73
CA SER A 175 1.61 23.39 11.64
C SER A 175 2.82 22.45 11.55
#